data_AF-A0A5C7S388-F1
#
_entry.id   AF-A0A5C7S388-F1
#
_cell.length_a   1.000
_cell.length_b   1.000
_cell.length_c   1.000
_cell.angle_alpha   90.00
_cell.angle_beta   90.00
_cell.angle_gamma   90.00
#
_symmetry.space_group_name_H-M   'P 1'
#
loop_
_entity.id
_entity.type
_entity.pdbx_description
1 polymer ?
#
loop_
_entity_poly.entity_id
_entity_poly.type
_entity_poly.pdbx_seq_one_letter_code
_entity_poly.pdbx_strand_id
1 'polypeptide(L)' 'MAISASVLEFFRSRPNPIDVNDATRLVDVLDSLAFLDFFLFLEQSFTDVVSLDDVAGCATVGDLSGLLERSVGTTAAR' A
#
# COMPACT_ATOMS: atom_id res chain seq x y z
N MET A 1 -11.74 7.37 -3.95
CA MET A 1 -10.86 6.89 -5.05
C MET A 1 -11.09 5.39 -5.16
N ALA A 2 -10.46 4.68 -6.09
CA ALA A 2 -10.49 3.22 -6.05
C ALA A 2 -9.21 2.75 -5.34
N ILE A 3 -9.33 1.83 -4.38
CA ILE A 3 -8.16 1.24 -3.73
C ILE A 3 -7.40 0.41 -4.77
N SER A 4 -6.07 0.52 -4.78
CA SER A 4 -5.22 -0.25 -5.69
C SER A 4 -5.40 -1.76 -5.46
N ALA A 5 -5.48 -2.53 -6.55
CA ALA A 5 -5.71 -3.97 -6.49
C ALA A 5 -4.65 -4.70 -5.65
N SER A 6 -3.39 -4.28 -5.71
CA SER A 6 -2.29 -4.84 -4.92
C SER A 6 -2.46 -4.60 -3.42
N VAL A 7 -3.03 -3.46 -3.03
CA VAL A 7 -3.32 -3.14 -1.62
C VAL A 7 -4.43 -4.04 -1.11
N LEU A 8 -5.51 -4.19 -1.89
CA LEU A 8 -6.60 -5.12 -1.55
C LEU A 8 -6.13 -6.56 -1.47
N GLU A 9 -5.26 -7.00 -2.39
CA GLU A 9 -4.71 -8.35 -2.39
C GLU A 9 -3.89 -8.62 -1.13
N PHE A 10 -3.06 -7.66 -0.70
CA PHE A 10 -2.31 -7.78 0.55
C PHE A 10 -3.22 -7.88 1.78
N PHE A 11 -4.26 -7.05 1.89
CA PHE A 11 -5.18 -7.13 3.03
C PHE A 11 -6.03 -8.41 3.01
N ARG A 12 -6.31 -8.97 1.83
CA ARG A 12 -7.03 -10.25 1.67
C ARG A 12 -6.16 -11.48 1.90
N SER A 13 -4.86 -11.41 1.65
CA SER A 13 -3.94 -12.55 1.87
C SER A 13 -3.63 -12.80 3.35
N ARG A 14 -4.02 -11.86 4.22
CA ARG A 14 -3.83 -11.98 5.67
C ARG A 14 -4.76 -13.01 6.30
N PRO A 15 -4.29 -13.68 7.38
CA PRO A 15 -5.06 -14.70 8.08
C PRO A 15 -6.37 -14.19 8.68
N ASN A 16 -6.48 -12.88 8.92
CA ASN A 16 -7.73 -12.22 9.27
C ASN A 16 -8.01 -11.11 8.23
N PRO A 17 -8.83 -11.38 7.19
CA PRO A 17 -9.09 -10.41 6.15
C PRO A 17 -9.86 -9.22 6.73
N ILE A 18 -9.29 -8.03 6.60
CA ILE A 18 -9.92 -6.79 7.04
C ILE A 18 -10.56 -6.12 5.82
N ASP A 19 -11.84 -5.77 5.94
CA ASP A 19 -12.50 -4.94 4.94
C ASP A 19 -11.99 -3.51 5.10
N VAL A 20 -11.17 -3.07 4.14
CA VAL A 20 -10.54 -1.75 4.14
C VAL A 20 -11.18 -0.85 3.11
N ASN A 21 -11.39 0.42 3.49
CA ASN A 21 -11.85 1.49 2.61
C ASN A 21 -10.80 2.62 2.53
N ASP A 22 -10.97 3.57 1.62
CA ASP A 22 -10.01 4.68 1.44
C ASP A 22 -9.76 5.48 2.73
N ALA A 23 -10.76 5.63 3.58
CA ALA A 23 -10.68 6.38 4.84
C ALA A 23 -10.08 5.57 6.00
N THR A 24 -9.77 4.29 5.78
CA THR A 24 -9.22 3.42 6.81
C THR A 24 -7.80 3.86 7.14
N ARG A 25 -7.53 4.14 8.41
CA ARG A 25 -6.21 4.56 8.86
C ARG A 25 -5.29 3.35 8.89
N LEU A 26 -4.08 3.50 8.36
CA LEU A 26 -3.11 2.42 8.32
C LEU A 26 -2.72 1.94 9.71
N VAL A 27 -2.63 2.85 10.68
CA VAL A 27 -2.31 2.52 12.08
C VAL A 27 -3.34 1.63 12.76
N ASP A 28 -4.58 1.57 12.26
CA ASP A 28 -5.64 0.74 12.84
C ASP A 28 -5.62 -0.70 12.25
N VAL A 29 -4.90 -0.93 11.15
CA VAL A 29 -4.89 -2.20 10.39
C VAL A 29 -3.51 -2.78 10.12
N LEU A 30 -2.45 -1.97 10.26
CA LEU A 30 -1.05 -2.34 10.12
C LEU A 30 -0.31 -2.03 11.42
N ASP A 31 -0.05 -3.06 12.22
CA ASP A 31 1.00 -3.03 13.23
C ASP A 31 2.40 -2.88 12.60
N SER A 32 3.40 -2.51 13.40
CA SER A 32 4.76 -2.23 12.92
C SER A 32 5.40 -3.38 12.12
N LEU A 33 5.14 -4.63 12.50
CA LEU A 33 5.60 -5.81 11.76
C LEU A 33 4.83 -5.99 10.44
N ALA A 34 3.51 -5.82 10.53
CA ALA A 34 2.59 -5.86 9.41
C ALA A 34 2.91 -4.78 8.36
N PHE A 35 3.40 -3.62 8.79
CA PHE A 35 3.86 -2.53 7.93
C PHE A 35 5.15 -2.91 7.20
N LEU A 36 6.10 -3.57 7.87
CA LEU A 36 7.32 -4.03 7.23
C LEU A 36 7.06 -5.11 6.18
N ASP A 37 6.21 -6.10 6.48
CA ASP A 37 5.76 -7.10 5.50
C ASP A 37 5.09 -6.45 4.28
N PHE A 38 4.28 -5.42 4.54
CA PHE A 38 3.63 -4.67 3.47
C PHE A 38 4.65 -3.94 2.60
N PHE A 39 5.62 -3.26 3.20
CA PHE A 39 6.68 -2.59 2.48
C PHE A 39 7.48 -3.56 1.61
N LEU A 40 7.88 -4.73 2.15
CA LEU A 40 8.60 -5.76 1.40
C LEU A 40 7.76 -6.29 0.22
N PHE A 41 6.46 -6.46 0.42
CA PHE A 41 5.54 -6.84 -0.66
C PHE A 41 5.48 -5.78 -1.78
N LEU A 42 5.42 -4.50 -1.41
CA LEU A 42 5.47 -3.41 -2.37
C LEU A 42 6.81 -3.31 -3.09
N GLU A 43 7.93 -3.50 -2.39
CA GLU A 43 9.27 -3.43 -2.98
C GLU A 43 9.46 -4.52 -4.04
N GLN A 44 8.93 -5.73 -3.79
CA GLN A 44 8.91 -6.82 -4.77
C GLN A 44 7.98 -6.55 -5.96
N SER A 45 6.88 -5.84 -5.74
CA SER A 45 5.85 -5.59 -6.77
C SER A 45 6.13 -4.34 -7.61
N PHE A 46 6.84 -3.35 -7.04
CA PHE A 46 7.05 -2.01 -7.58
C PHE A 46 8.52 -1.59 -7.48
N THR A 47 9.43 -2.53 -7.78
CA THR A 47 10.89 -2.37 -7.72
C THR A 47 11.31 -0.97 -8.19
N ASP A 48 12.00 -0.23 -7.32
CA ASP A 48 12.56 1.13 -7.52
C ASP A 48 11.61 2.35 -7.46
N VAL A 49 10.31 2.21 -7.15
CA VAL A 49 9.37 3.36 -7.25
C VAL A 49 8.76 3.83 -5.92
N VAL A 50 8.97 3.10 -4.82
CA VAL A 50 8.34 3.43 -3.53
C VAL A 50 9.38 3.37 -2.42
N SER A 51 9.65 4.51 -1.78
CA SER A 51 10.55 4.57 -0.63
C SER A 51 9.82 4.29 0.69
N LEU A 52 10.53 3.79 1.70
CA LEU A 52 9.93 3.54 3.02
C LEU A 52 9.33 4.82 3.62
N ASP A 53 9.99 5.96 3.40
CA ASP A 53 9.57 7.28 3.88
C ASP A 53 8.23 7.70 3.24
N ASP A 54 8.07 7.46 1.93
CA ASP A 54 6.83 7.71 1.20
C ASP A 54 5.66 6.88 1.75
N VAL A 55 5.88 5.60 2.04
CA VAL A 55 4.86 4.71 2.64
C VAL A 55 4.56 5.12 4.07
N ALA A 56 5.58 5.50 4.86
CA ALA A 56 5.42 5.97 6.23
C ALA A 56 4.68 7.31 6.31
N GLY A 57 4.76 8.12 5.25
CA GLY A 57 4.00 9.37 5.11
C GLY A 57 2.52 9.18 4.83
N CYS A 58 2.08 7.96 4.47
CA CYS A 58 0.67 7.67 4.23
C CYS A 58 -0.09 7.51 5.56
N ALA A 59 -1.21 8.20 5.73
CA ALA A 59 -2.06 8.06 6.92
C ALA A 59 -3.17 7.03 6.71
N THR A 60 -3.67 6.91 5.48
CA THR A 60 -4.81 6.08 5.11
C THR A 60 -4.52 5.12 3.96
N VAL A 61 -5.36 4.10 3.82
CA VAL A 61 -5.33 3.15 2.69
C VAL A 61 -5.52 3.88 1.33
N GLY A 62 -6.30 4.97 1.32
CA GLY A 62 -6.47 5.81 0.15
C GLY A 62 -5.20 6.55 -0.25
N ASP A 63 -4.48 7.14 0.72
CA ASP A 63 -3.19 7.81 0.47
C ASP A 63 -2.19 6.85 -0.18
N LEU A 64 -2.15 5.63 0.37
CA LEU A 64 -1.24 4.59 -0.04
C LEU A 64 -1.59 4.05 -1.44
N SER A 65 -2.88 3.89 -1.72
CA SER A 65 -3.35 3.55 -3.08
C SER A 65 -2.98 4.63 -4.09
N GLY A 66 -3.21 5.90 -3.77
CA GLY A 66 -2.85 7.02 -4.63
C GLY A 66 -1.34 7.20 -4.80
N LEU A 67 -0.53 6.77 -3.83
CA LEU A 67 0.92 6.70 -3.96
C LEU A 67 1.32 5.66 -5.00
N LEU A 68 0.78 4.44 -4.89
CA LEU A 68 1.05 3.35 -5.83
C LEU A 68 0.58 3.66 -7.25
N GLU A 69 -0.59 4.29 -7.42
CA GLU A 69 -1.08 4.71 -8.73
C GLU A 69 -0.12 5.71 -9.40
N ARG A 70 0.43 6.66 -8.63
CA ARG A 70 1.42 7.63 -9.14
C ARG A 70 2.74 6.95 -9.51
N SER A 71 3.18 6.00 -8.69
CA SER A 71 4.38 5.21 -8.95
C SER A 71 4.23 4.35 -10.22
N VAL A 72 3.11 3.63 -10.39
CA VAL A 72 2.84 2.83 -11.59
C VAL A 72 2.65 3.67 -12.85
N GLY A 73 1.96 4.81 -12.74
CA GLY A 73 1.74 5.72 -13.86
C GLY A 73 3.03 6.34 -14.42
N THR A 74 4.10 6.39 -13.62
CA THR A 74 5.39 6.93 -14.04
C THR A 74 6.20 5.92 -14.88
N THR A 75 5.97 4.62 -14.72
CA THR A 75 6.67 3.56 -15.48
C THR A 75 6.18 3.45 -16.93
N ALA A 76 4.95 3.88 -17.24
CA ALA A 76 4.39 3.80 -18.59
C ALA A 76 4.94 4.85 -19.58
N ALA A 77 5.80 5.76 -19.14
CA ALA A 77 6.37 6.84 -19.96
C ALA A 77 7.84 6.63 -20.36
N ARG A 78 8.39 5.42 -20.22
CA ARG A 78 9.79 5.11 -20.52
C ARG A 78 9.98 4.01 -21.55
#